data_AF-A0A453GVG7-F1
#
_entry.id   AF-A0A453GVG7-F1
#
_cell.length_a   1.000
_cell.length_b   1.000
_cell.length_c   1.000
_cell.angle_alpha   90.00
_cell.angle_beta   90.00
_cell.angle_gamma   90.00
#
_symmetry.space_group_name_H-M   'P 1'
#
loop_
_entity.id
_entity.type
_entity.pdbx_description
1 polymer ?
#
loop_
_entity_poly.entity_id
_entity_poly.type
_entity_poly.pdbx_seq_one_letter_code
_entity_poly.pdbx_strand_id
1 'polypeptide(L)'
;DPHAHSPSRIRPSARPRRATAGGERESMASGGRTDLDGAAVAPLTICVIGAGGFIGSHLCEKLMAETPHTVLALDVYCDKIRHLVDPPPPHLAGRIAFHRLNIKNDSRLEGLIKMADLTINLAAICTPADYNTRPLDTIYSNFIDALPVVKYCSENSKRLIHFSTCEVYGKTIGSFLPKDHPLRK
;
A
#
# COMPACT_ATOMS: atom_id res chain seq x y z
N ASP A 1 -8.67 37.48 49.04
CA ASP A 1 -7.62 36.72 48.35
C ASP A 1 -7.43 37.26 46.94
N PRO A 2 -6.17 37.48 46.52
CA PRO A 2 -5.82 38.31 45.39
C PRO A 2 -5.71 37.56 44.07
N HIS A 3 -5.81 38.37 43.03
CA HIS A 3 -5.39 38.18 41.66
C HIS A 3 -4.06 37.43 41.45
N ALA A 4 -4.04 36.68 40.35
CA ALA A 4 -3.00 36.58 39.32
C ALA A 4 -2.53 35.14 39.07
N HIS A 5 -2.75 34.65 37.85
CA HIS A 5 -1.67 34.19 36.96
C HIS A 5 -2.24 33.77 35.59
N SER A 6 -1.89 34.55 34.56
CA SER A 6 -1.99 34.16 33.16
C SER A 6 -0.94 33.09 32.82
N PRO A 7 -1.25 32.07 31.99
CA PRO A 7 -0.21 31.23 31.41
C PRO A 7 0.44 31.93 30.20
N SER A 8 1.76 32.13 30.28
CA SER A 8 2.60 32.68 29.23
C SER A 8 2.68 31.73 28.03
N ARG A 9 2.44 32.27 26.83
CA ARG A 9 2.68 31.62 25.55
C ARG A 9 4.17 31.30 25.39
N ILE A 10 4.51 30.03 25.28
CA ILE A 10 5.80 29.55 24.82
C ILE A 10 5.92 29.89 23.33
N ARG A 11 6.84 30.79 22.97
CA ARG A 11 7.24 31.03 21.57
C ARG A 11 8.20 29.91 21.13
N PRO A 12 8.07 29.35 19.93
CA PRO A 12 9.09 28.45 19.39
C PRO A 12 10.34 29.24 18.99
N SER A 13 11.51 28.70 19.34
CA SER A 13 12.83 29.24 18.99
C SER A 13 13.06 29.20 17.48
N ALA A 14 13.56 30.31 16.94
CA ALA A 14 13.95 30.45 15.55
C ALA A 14 15.17 29.57 15.24
N ARG A 15 15.07 28.71 14.22
CA ARG A 15 16.23 28.02 13.62
C ARG A 15 17.11 29.03 12.86
N PRO A 16 18.44 28.93 12.94
CA PRO A 16 19.32 29.80 12.18
C PRO A 16 19.29 29.45 10.68
N ARG A 17 19.10 30.47 9.83
CA ARG A 17 19.22 30.38 8.37
C ARG A 17 20.68 30.19 7.99
N ARG A 18 21.00 29.09 7.30
CA ARG A 18 22.32 28.84 6.70
C ARG A 18 22.40 29.57 5.37
N ALA A 19 23.44 30.40 5.20
CA ALA A 19 23.70 31.19 4.01
C ALA A 19 23.93 30.30 2.78
N THR A 20 23.30 30.64 1.65
CA THR A 20 23.57 30.06 0.33
C THR A 20 24.69 30.84 -0.35
N ALA A 21 25.88 30.25 -0.41
CA ALA A 21 26.94 30.68 -1.31
C ALA A 21 26.62 30.19 -2.72
N GLY A 22 26.65 31.11 -3.68
CA GLY A 22 26.46 30.82 -5.10
C GLY A 22 27.56 29.91 -5.64
N GLY A 23 27.14 28.89 -6.37
CA GLY A 23 27.96 28.07 -7.23
C GLY A 23 27.04 27.61 -8.35
N GLU A 24 27.19 28.23 -9.52
CA GLU A 24 26.56 27.81 -10.75
C GLU A 24 26.97 26.35 -10.99
N ARG A 25 26.00 25.43 -10.80
CA ARG A 25 26.13 24.05 -11.24
C ARG A 25 25.25 23.91 -12.46
N GLU A 26 25.90 23.67 -13.59
CA GLU A 26 25.32 23.22 -14.84
C GLU A 26 24.24 22.18 -14.57
N SER A 27 23.00 22.50 -14.94
CA SER A 27 21.87 21.60 -14.77
C SER A 27 21.94 20.50 -15.83
N MET A 28 22.70 19.44 -15.54
CA MET A 28 22.35 18.14 -16.09
C MET A 28 20.99 17.76 -15.49
N ALA A 29 19.95 17.80 -16.30
CA ALA A 29 18.61 17.38 -15.93
C ALA A 29 18.64 15.88 -15.56
N SER A 30 18.82 15.58 -14.28
CA SER A 30 18.45 14.29 -13.72
C SER A 30 16.92 14.26 -13.69
N GLY A 31 16.30 13.68 -14.73
CA GLY A 31 14.86 13.51 -14.84
C GLY A 31 14.31 12.53 -13.80
N GLY A 32 14.38 12.91 -12.52
CA GLY A 32 13.77 12.19 -11.42
C GLY A 32 12.25 12.26 -11.54
N ARG A 33 11.57 11.15 -11.25
CA ARG A 33 10.09 11.13 -11.21
C ARG A 33 9.60 12.15 -10.18
N THR A 34 8.68 13.00 -10.60
CA THR A 34 7.92 13.91 -9.73
C THR A 34 6.52 13.34 -9.50
N ASP A 35 5.95 13.61 -8.33
CA ASP A 35 4.54 13.34 -8.06
C ASP A 35 3.63 14.38 -8.74
N LEU A 36 2.32 14.23 -8.56
CA LEU A 36 1.32 15.15 -9.13
C LEU A 36 1.35 16.54 -8.50
N ASP A 37 1.93 16.68 -7.30
CA ASP A 37 2.12 17.96 -6.61
C ASP A 37 3.40 18.67 -7.06
N GLY A 38 4.20 18.04 -7.93
CA GLY A 38 5.45 18.56 -8.47
C GLY A 38 6.66 18.33 -7.58
N ALA A 39 6.53 17.58 -6.48
CA ALA A 39 7.64 17.22 -5.61
C ALA A 39 8.36 15.97 -6.13
N ALA A 40 9.63 15.81 -5.77
CA ALA A 40 10.40 14.63 -6.15
C ALA A 40 9.89 13.38 -5.40
N VAL A 41 9.71 12.25 -6.11
CA VAL A 41 9.26 11.00 -5.51
C VAL A 41 10.39 10.34 -4.73
N ALA A 42 10.27 10.32 -3.41
CA ALA A 42 11.21 9.60 -2.55
C ALA A 42 11.07 8.07 -2.73
N PRO A 43 12.18 7.31 -2.74
CA PRO A 43 12.13 5.85 -2.65
C PRO A 43 11.44 5.40 -1.35
N LEU A 44 10.70 4.30 -1.43
CA LEU A 44 9.93 3.74 -0.32
C LEU A 44 10.11 2.22 -0.30
N THR A 45 9.99 1.63 0.88
CA THR A 45 9.83 0.19 1.04
C THR A 45 8.34 -0.15 1.07
N ILE A 46 7.88 -1.00 0.16
CA ILE A 46 6.48 -1.34 -0.02
C ILE A 46 6.26 -2.81 0.34
N CYS A 47 5.43 -3.08 1.34
CA CYS A 47 4.94 -4.41 1.69
C CYS A 47 3.71 -4.72 0.84
N VAL A 48 3.85 -5.65 -0.12
CA VAL A 48 2.76 -6.07 -1.00
C VAL A 48 2.27 -7.44 -0.56
N ILE A 49 1.09 -7.49 0.06
CA ILE A 49 0.44 -8.73 0.51
C ILE A 49 -0.44 -9.23 -0.63
N GLY A 50 -0.30 -10.49 -1.02
CA GLY A 50 -0.94 -11.04 -2.22
C GLY A 50 -0.16 -10.72 -3.50
N ALA A 51 1.16 -10.56 -3.40
CA ALA A 51 2.03 -10.15 -4.52
C ALA A 51 2.11 -11.17 -5.66
N GLY A 52 1.88 -12.45 -5.37
CA GLY A 52 1.82 -13.53 -6.36
C GLY A 52 0.47 -13.64 -7.08
N GLY A 53 -0.51 -12.82 -6.70
CA GLY A 53 -1.81 -12.72 -7.35
C GLY A 53 -1.75 -12.05 -8.73
N PHE A 54 -2.90 -11.97 -9.41
CA PHE A 54 -2.99 -11.33 -10.74
C PHE A 54 -2.62 -9.84 -10.72
N ILE A 55 -3.21 -9.06 -9.81
CA ILE A 55 -2.89 -7.63 -9.65
C ILE A 55 -1.48 -7.45 -9.10
N GLY A 56 -1.12 -8.27 -8.10
CA GLY A 56 0.18 -8.22 -7.44
C GLY A 56 1.35 -8.36 -8.40
N SER A 57 1.30 -9.32 -9.33
CA SER A 57 2.40 -9.56 -10.26
C SER A 57 2.66 -8.37 -11.18
N HIS A 58 1.60 -7.80 -11.77
CA HIS A 58 1.71 -6.63 -12.64
C HIS A 58 2.14 -5.38 -11.87
N LEU A 59 1.68 -5.24 -10.62
CA LEU A 59 2.12 -4.16 -9.74
C LEU A 59 3.63 -4.26 -9.46
N CYS A 60 4.13 -5.46 -9.14
CA CYS A 60 5.55 -5.69 -8.93
C CYS A 60 6.38 -5.36 -10.18
N GLU A 61 5.95 -5.80 -11.37
CA GLU A 61 6.61 -5.48 -12.64
C GLU A 61 6.72 -3.96 -12.86
N LYS A 62 5.62 -3.22 -12.66
CA LYS A 62 5.60 -1.76 -12.81
C LYS A 62 6.48 -1.04 -11.80
N LEU A 63 6.46 -1.48 -10.54
CA LEU A 63 7.32 -0.91 -9.50
C LEU A 63 8.80 -1.14 -9.82
N MET A 64 9.17 -2.35 -10.26
CA MET A 64 10.55 -2.69 -10.59
C MET A 64 11.07 -1.96 -11.82
N ALA A 65 10.26 -1.87 -12.88
CA ALA A 65 10.65 -1.29 -14.15
C ALA A 65 10.71 0.24 -14.13
N GLU A 66 9.80 0.90 -13.41
CA GLU A 66 9.59 2.34 -13.60
C GLU A 66 9.89 3.20 -12.35
N THR A 67 10.00 2.61 -11.17
CA THR A 67 10.17 3.37 -9.91
C THR A 67 11.49 3.03 -9.22
N PRO A 68 11.94 3.82 -8.24
CA PRO A 68 13.08 3.47 -7.37
C PRO A 68 12.67 2.69 -6.11
N HIS A 69 11.40 2.27 -5.95
CA HIS A 69 10.91 1.64 -4.73
C HIS A 69 11.48 0.24 -4.51
N THR A 70 11.50 -0.20 -3.25
CA THR A 70 11.84 -1.56 -2.83
C THR A 70 10.57 -2.31 -2.46
N VAL A 71 10.45 -3.59 -2.82
CA VAL A 71 9.24 -4.40 -2.63
C VAL A 71 9.53 -5.60 -1.74
N LEU A 72 8.75 -5.73 -0.66
CA LEU A 72 8.59 -6.95 0.11
C LEU A 72 7.35 -7.66 -0.44
N ALA A 73 7.54 -8.70 -1.25
CA ALA A 73 6.48 -9.46 -1.90
C ALA A 73 6.05 -10.62 -0.98
N LEU A 74 4.85 -10.52 -0.41
CA LEU A 74 4.30 -11.51 0.51
C LEU A 74 3.19 -12.29 -0.19
N ASP A 75 3.34 -13.61 -0.27
CA ASP A 75 2.30 -14.50 -0.80
C ASP A 75 2.57 -15.95 -0.37
N VAL A 76 1.57 -16.82 -0.50
CA VAL A 76 1.76 -18.27 -0.41
C VAL A 76 2.38 -18.85 -1.67
N TYR A 77 2.17 -18.23 -2.83
CA TYR A 77 2.68 -18.69 -4.13
C TYR A 77 3.47 -17.58 -4.85
N CYS A 78 4.55 -17.95 -5.55
CA CYS A 78 5.37 -17.00 -6.32
C CYS A 78 5.32 -17.23 -7.82
N ASP A 79 4.50 -18.14 -8.33
CA ASP A 79 4.56 -18.60 -9.73
C ASP A 79 4.49 -17.45 -10.73
N LYS A 80 3.64 -16.44 -10.46
CA LYS A 80 3.46 -15.27 -11.35
C LYS A 80 4.57 -14.22 -11.22
N ILE A 81 5.34 -14.22 -10.13
CA ILE A 81 6.44 -13.28 -9.90
C ILE A 81 7.81 -13.96 -9.92
N ARG A 82 7.89 -15.25 -10.25
CA ARG A 82 9.10 -16.06 -10.17
C ARG A 82 10.25 -15.43 -10.97
N HIS A 83 9.92 -14.90 -12.15
CA HIS A 83 10.85 -14.20 -13.04
C HIS A 83 11.48 -12.92 -12.42
N LEU A 84 10.90 -12.38 -11.34
CA LEU A 84 11.42 -11.21 -10.62
C LEU A 84 12.26 -11.60 -9.39
N VAL A 85 12.06 -12.80 -8.83
CA VAL A 85 12.55 -13.14 -7.47
C VAL A 85 13.40 -14.40 -7.37
N ASP A 86 13.43 -15.28 -8.38
CA ASP A 86 14.10 -16.59 -8.30
C ASP A 86 14.76 -17.03 -9.63
N PRO A 87 16.06 -16.72 -9.84
CA PRO A 87 16.84 -15.70 -9.15
C PRO A 87 16.44 -14.29 -9.62
N PRO A 88 16.56 -13.25 -8.77
CA PRO A 88 16.27 -11.89 -9.20
C PRO A 88 17.26 -11.44 -10.28
N PRO A 89 16.81 -10.74 -11.33
CA PRO A 89 17.69 -10.12 -12.30
C PRO A 89 18.74 -9.23 -11.61
N PRO A 90 19.99 -9.14 -12.10
CA PRO A 90 21.05 -8.38 -11.43
C PRO A 90 20.68 -6.92 -11.11
N HIS A 91 19.89 -6.28 -11.97
CA HIS A 91 19.43 -4.89 -11.78
C HIS A 91 18.29 -4.75 -10.75
N LEU A 92 17.67 -5.85 -10.32
CA LEU A 92 16.64 -5.91 -9.29
C LEU A 92 17.14 -6.51 -7.98
N ALA A 93 18.40 -6.96 -7.93
CA ALA A 93 19.00 -7.51 -6.73
C ALA A 93 18.89 -6.52 -5.56
N GLY A 94 18.27 -6.96 -4.46
CA GLY A 94 18.01 -6.12 -3.28
C GLY A 94 16.82 -5.16 -3.39
N ARG A 95 16.18 -5.05 -4.56
CA ARG A 95 14.96 -4.23 -4.75
C ARG A 95 13.67 -5.00 -4.57
N ILE A 96 13.70 -6.32 -4.71
CA ILE A 96 12.54 -7.18 -4.44
C ILE A 96 12.95 -8.39 -3.60
N ALA A 97 12.17 -8.68 -2.56
CA ALA A 97 12.36 -9.84 -1.70
C ALA A 97 11.03 -10.60 -1.57
N PHE A 98 11.04 -11.89 -1.91
CA PHE A 98 9.87 -12.74 -1.75
C PHE A 98 9.85 -13.39 -0.36
N HIS A 99 8.70 -13.28 0.31
CA HIS A 99 8.44 -13.91 1.59
C HIS A 99 7.24 -14.85 1.45
N ARG A 100 7.51 -16.16 1.46
CA ARG A 100 6.45 -17.17 1.50
C ARG A 100 5.76 -17.15 2.86
N LEU A 101 4.54 -16.62 2.91
CA LEU A 101 3.75 -16.55 4.14
C LEU A 101 2.24 -16.52 3.90
N ASN A 102 1.51 -16.96 4.91
CA ASN A 102 0.06 -16.88 4.96
C ASN A 102 -0.35 -15.91 6.07
N ILE A 103 -1.12 -14.87 5.72
CA ILE A 103 -1.50 -13.81 6.66
C ILE A 103 -2.38 -14.28 7.84
N LYS A 104 -2.98 -15.47 7.75
CA LYS A 104 -3.89 -16.00 8.77
C LYS A 104 -3.27 -16.12 10.16
N ASN A 105 -2.01 -16.55 10.27
CA ASN A 105 -1.38 -16.90 11.56
C ASN A 105 0.16 -16.76 11.54
N ASP A 106 0.73 -15.89 10.71
CA ASP A 106 2.18 -15.72 10.63
C ASP A 106 2.66 -14.53 11.46
N SER A 107 3.43 -14.80 12.52
CA SER A 107 4.00 -13.78 13.42
C SER A 107 5.00 -12.86 12.74
N ARG A 108 5.54 -13.23 11.57
CA ARG A 108 6.46 -12.39 10.80
C ARG A 108 5.76 -11.23 10.10
N LEU A 109 4.43 -11.29 9.95
CA LEU A 109 3.64 -10.27 9.24
C LEU A 109 3.82 -8.88 9.85
N GLU A 110 3.77 -8.77 11.19
CA GLU A 110 3.95 -7.51 11.90
C GLU A 110 5.35 -6.91 11.62
N GLY A 111 6.39 -7.74 11.70
CA GLY A 111 7.76 -7.32 11.40
C GLY A 111 7.93 -6.81 9.97
N LEU A 112 7.33 -7.49 8.99
CA LEU A 112 7.37 -7.09 7.58
C LEU A 112 6.64 -5.76 7.34
N ILE A 113 5.47 -5.56 7.96
CA ILE A 113 4.74 -4.29 7.89
C ILE A 113 5.53 -3.16 8.57
N LYS A 114 6.17 -3.44 9.71
CA LYS A 114 6.98 -2.46 10.44
C LYS A 114 8.21 -1.98 9.64
N MET A 115 8.82 -2.88 8.87
CA MET A 115 9.96 -2.57 8.00
C MET A 115 9.58 -1.75 6.76
N ALA A 116 8.32 -1.83 6.31
CA ALA A 116 7.84 -1.07 5.16
C ALA A 116 7.36 0.34 5.54
N ASP A 117 7.38 1.25 4.57
CA ASP A 117 6.80 2.60 4.68
C ASP A 117 5.32 2.58 4.26
N LEU A 118 4.98 1.70 3.32
CA LEU A 118 3.66 1.54 2.71
C LEU A 118 3.28 0.05 2.67
N THR A 119 2.06 -0.26 3.08
CA THR A 119 1.48 -1.61 2.94
C THR A 119 0.35 -1.58 1.91
N ILE A 120 0.37 -2.53 0.99
CA ILE A 120 -0.69 -2.76 0.00
C ILE A 120 -1.26 -4.16 0.25
N ASN A 121 -2.55 -4.22 0.58
CA ASN A 121 -3.23 -5.49 0.83
C ASN A 121 -4.09 -5.89 -0.39
N LEU A 122 -3.65 -6.94 -1.09
CA LEU A 122 -4.31 -7.57 -2.23
C LEU A 122 -4.79 -9.01 -1.92
N ALA A 123 -4.48 -9.54 -0.73
CA ALA A 123 -4.82 -10.91 -0.38
C ALA A 123 -6.32 -11.01 -0.07
N ALA A 124 -7.04 -11.74 -0.93
CA ALA A 124 -8.49 -11.88 -0.89
C ALA A 124 -8.93 -13.12 -1.69
N ILE A 125 -10.05 -13.73 -1.30
CA ILE A 125 -10.83 -14.60 -2.18
C ILE A 125 -11.80 -13.72 -2.96
N CYS A 126 -11.56 -13.56 -4.27
CA CYS A 126 -12.31 -12.66 -5.14
C CYS A 126 -13.00 -13.38 -6.32
N THR A 127 -13.14 -14.70 -6.26
CA THR A 127 -13.81 -15.48 -7.31
C THR A 127 -15.31 -15.62 -6.98
N PRO A 128 -16.23 -15.10 -7.81
CA PRO A 128 -17.66 -15.13 -7.50
C PRO A 128 -18.25 -16.53 -7.28
N ALA A 129 -17.68 -17.55 -7.94
CA ALA A 129 -18.08 -18.95 -7.76
C ALA A 129 -17.81 -19.50 -6.35
N ASP A 130 -16.89 -18.89 -5.61
CA ASP A 130 -16.56 -19.30 -4.24
C ASP A 130 -17.46 -18.64 -3.20
N TYR A 131 -18.17 -17.54 -3.54
CA TYR A 131 -18.93 -16.77 -2.56
C TYR A 131 -20.13 -17.56 -2.00
N ASN A 132 -20.79 -18.36 -2.85
CA ASN A 132 -21.93 -19.18 -2.47
C ASN A 132 -21.54 -20.61 -2.06
N THR A 133 -20.40 -21.12 -2.55
CA THR A 133 -19.94 -22.48 -2.26
C THR A 133 -19.06 -22.54 -1.00
N ARG A 134 -18.28 -21.49 -0.74
CA ARG A 134 -17.38 -21.34 0.43
C ARG A 134 -17.57 -19.97 1.11
N PRO A 135 -18.79 -19.68 1.61
CA PRO A 135 -19.12 -18.37 2.16
C PRO A 135 -18.30 -18.03 3.41
N LEU A 136 -18.06 -19.01 4.28
CA LEU A 136 -17.24 -18.80 5.48
C LEU A 136 -15.82 -18.41 5.10
N ASP A 137 -15.15 -19.20 4.25
CA ASP A 137 -13.79 -18.88 3.78
C ASP A 137 -13.71 -17.51 3.13
N THR A 138 -14.72 -17.13 2.36
CA THR A 138 -14.81 -15.82 1.72
C THR A 138 -14.88 -14.69 2.75
N ILE A 139 -15.72 -14.83 3.78
CA ILE A 139 -15.83 -13.82 4.85
C ILE A 139 -14.55 -13.76 5.68
N TYR A 140 -13.99 -14.91 6.07
CA TYR A 140 -12.74 -14.96 6.83
C TYR A 140 -11.61 -14.31 6.04
N SER A 141 -11.45 -14.66 4.76
CA SER A 141 -10.38 -14.13 3.90
C SER A 141 -10.49 -12.64 3.66
N ASN A 142 -11.69 -12.13 3.38
CA ASN A 142 -11.86 -10.73 2.98
C ASN A 142 -12.02 -9.77 4.17
N PHE A 143 -12.42 -10.28 5.33
CA PHE A 143 -12.67 -9.45 6.51
C PHE A 143 -11.73 -9.79 7.65
N ILE A 144 -11.83 -10.99 8.22
CA ILE A 144 -11.13 -11.37 9.46
C ILE A 144 -9.61 -11.38 9.27
N ASP A 145 -9.12 -11.98 8.19
CA ASP A 145 -7.69 -12.11 7.88
C ASP A 145 -7.04 -10.76 7.55
N ALA A 146 -7.84 -9.75 7.16
CA ALA A 146 -7.36 -8.40 6.89
C ALA A 146 -7.24 -7.54 8.18
N LEU A 147 -7.93 -7.91 9.27
CA LEU A 147 -7.91 -7.13 10.52
C LEU A 147 -6.50 -6.99 11.12
N PRO A 148 -5.66 -8.04 11.20
CA PRO A 148 -4.28 -7.89 11.66
C PRO A 148 -3.48 -6.90 10.83
N VAL A 149 -3.65 -6.89 9.50
CA VAL A 149 -2.94 -5.96 8.61
C VAL A 149 -3.31 -4.51 8.94
N VAL A 150 -4.59 -4.22 9.10
CA VAL A 150 -5.08 -2.88 9.47
C VAL A 150 -4.56 -2.48 10.85
N LYS A 151 -4.63 -3.39 11.82
CA LYS A 151 -4.12 -3.18 13.18
C LYS A 151 -2.64 -2.83 13.17
N TYR A 152 -1.80 -3.62 12.52
CA TYR A 152 -0.36 -3.39 12.46
C TYR A 152 0.00 -2.09 11.74
N CYS A 153 -0.72 -1.74 10.68
CA CYS A 153 -0.52 -0.45 10.01
C CYS A 153 -0.88 0.72 10.93
N SER A 154 -1.99 0.61 11.68
CA SER A 154 -2.40 1.65 12.63
C SER A 154 -1.41 1.79 13.80
N GLU A 155 -1.00 0.68 14.41
CA GLU A 155 -0.07 0.67 15.55
C GLU A 155 1.32 1.19 15.19
N ASN A 156 1.80 0.90 13.97
CA ASN A 156 3.11 1.32 13.49
C ASN A 156 3.06 2.61 12.64
N SER A 157 1.91 3.31 12.58
CA SER A 157 1.70 4.53 11.79
C SER A 157 2.12 4.40 10.32
N LYS A 158 1.78 3.27 9.70
CA LYS A 158 2.09 2.98 8.29
C LYS A 158 0.91 3.35 7.40
N ARG A 159 1.22 3.81 6.19
CA ARG A 159 0.19 4.02 5.17
C ARG A 159 -0.32 2.67 4.68
N LEU A 160 -1.64 2.53 4.59
CA LEU A 160 -2.30 1.34 4.06
C LEU A 160 -3.07 1.69 2.78
N ILE A 161 -2.87 0.89 1.74
CA ILE A 161 -3.73 0.83 0.56
C ILE A 161 -4.42 -0.53 0.58
N HIS A 162 -5.73 -0.52 0.80
CA HIS A 162 -6.54 -1.74 0.84
C HIS A 162 -7.36 -1.86 -0.44
N PHE A 163 -7.26 -3.00 -1.12
CA PHE A 163 -8.05 -3.25 -2.32
C PHE A 163 -9.41 -3.79 -1.94
N SER A 164 -10.42 -2.93 -2.08
CA SER A 164 -11.83 -3.31 -2.01
C SER A 164 -12.34 -3.72 -3.40
N THR A 165 -13.66 -3.74 -3.57
CA THR A 165 -14.32 -4.13 -4.82
C THR A 165 -15.51 -3.22 -5.12
N CYS A 166 -15.84 -3.05 -6.40
CA CYS A 166 -17.09 -2.41 -6.81
C CYS A 166 -18.33 -3.19 -6.34
N GLU A 167 -18.18 -4.47 -5.98
CA GLU A 167 -19.27 -5.27 -5.42
C GLU A 167 -19.78 -4.74 -4.07
N VAL A 168 -19.03 -3.86 -3.39
CA VAL A 168 -19.50 -3.15 -2.18
C VAL A 168 -20.76 -2.32 -2.47
N TYR A 169 -20.92 -1.79 -3.68
CA TYR A 169 -22.15 -1.09 -4.07
C TYR A 169 -23.33 -2.05 -4.22
N GLY A 170 -23.07 -3.31 -4.56
CA GLY A 170 -24.08 -4.31 -4.84
C GLY A 170 -24.97 -3.93 -6.02
N LYS A 171 -26.29 -3.86 -5.78
CA LYS A 171 -27.27 -3.56 -6.82
C LYS A 171 -27.52 -2.06 -6.92
N THR A 172 -27.70 -1.58 -8.14
CA THR A 172 -28.13 -0.20 -8.38
C THR A 172 -29.54 0.02 -7.88
N ILE A 173 -29.86 1.24 -7.45
CA ILE A 173 -31.22 1.63 -7.03
C ILE A 173 -32.23 1.38 -8.17
N GLY A 174 -31.83 1.63 -9.42
CA GLY A 174 -32.66 1.39 -10.60
C GLY A 174 -33.10 -0.06 -10.78
N SER A 175 -32.35 -1.03 -10.24
CA SER A 175 -32.71 -2.45 -10.34
C SER A 175 -34.01 -2.81 -9.59
N PHE A 176 -34.43 -1.99 -8.63
CA PHE A 176 -35.66 -2.18 -7.85
C PHE A 176 -36.88 -1.50 -8.48
N LEU A 177 -36.68 -0.64 -9.49
CA LEU A 177 -37.79 0.00 -10.20
C LEU A 177 -38.49 -1.02 -11.11
N PRO A 178 -39.79 -0.84 -11.44
CA PRO A 178 -40.47 -1.64 -12.46
C PRO A 178 -39.72 -1.62 -13.80
N LYS A 179 -39.85 -2.68 -14.62
CA LYS A 179 -39.10 -2.84 -15.88
C LYS A 179 -39.27 -1.65 -16.84
N ASP A 180 -40.45 -1.06 -16.84
CA ASP A 180 -40.82 0.00 -17.78
C ASP A 180 -40.69 1.41 -17.16
N HIS A 181 -40.07 1.52 -15.98
CA HIS A 181 -39.91 2.81 -15.31
C HIS A 181 -38.91 3.70 -16.06
N PRO A 182 -39.23 4.97 -16.36
CA PRO A 182 -38.38 5.84 -17.20
C PRO A 182 -37.00 6.15 -16.61
N LEU A 183 -36.82 5.95 -15.30
CA LEU A 183 -35.54 6.07 -14.60
C LEU A 183 -34.79 4.74 -14.42
N ARG A 184 -35.32 3.63 -14.92
CA ARG A 184 -34.62 2.33 -14.95
C ARG A 184 -33.67 2.32 -16.14
N LYS A 185 -32.42 2.71 -15.90
CA LYS A 185 -31.29 2.54 -16.81
C LYS A 185 -30.33 1.51 -16.25
#